data_AF-A0A1H2U7Q4-F1
#
_entry.id   AF-A0A1H2U7Q4-F1
#
_cell.length_a   1.000
_cell.length_b   1.000
_cell.length_c   1.000
_cell.angle_alpha   90.00
_cell.angle_beta   90.00
_cell.angle_gamma   90.00
#
_symmetry.space_group_name_H-M   'P 1'
#
loop_
_entity.id
_entity.type
_entity.pdbx_description
1 polymer ?
#
loop_
_entity_poly.entity_id
_entity_poly.type
_entity_poly.pdbx_seq_one_letter_code
_entity_poly.pdbx_strand_id
1 'polypeptide(L)'
;MKTLFKIALLILTISFSSCDNDNPTTPNLDDCNYAGFTFYDNTNTTQTLIPESDLTTDYFNTSSNGPEVEIYKTTDPGNFWFVTQVLNLNGTGTGQLSVNGTIYNVNVTCQRAGTAVGEELRFDITASGLEAEYCVVIDLFH
;
A
#
# COMPACT_ATOMS: atom_id res chain seq x y z
N MET A 1 -40.34 -18.84 -17.96
CA MET A 1 -38.90 -19.16 -17.78
C MET A 1 -38.03 -18.24 -18.64
N LYS A 2 -37.91 -16.94 -18.33
CA LYS A 2 -36.97 -16.03 -19.04
C LYS A 2 -36.37 -14.93 -18.14
N THR A 3 -36.81 -14.81 -16.90
CA THR A 3 -36.33 -13.79 -15.94
C THR A 3 -35.41 -14.35 -14.86
N LEU A 4 -35.21 -15.67 -14.82
CA LEU A 4 -34.34 -16.34 -13.82
C LEU A 4 -32.84 -16.27 -14.18
N PHE A 5 -32.48 -15.78 -15.37
CA PHE A 5 -31.09 -15.71 -15.83
C PHE A 5 -30.37 -14.39 -15.54
N LYS A 6 -31.06 -13.41 -14.94
CA LYS A 6 -30.47 -12.10 -14.57
C LYS A 6 -30.19 -11.98 -13.07
N ILE A 7 -30.49 -13.03 -12.31
CA ILE A 7 -30.06 -13.23 -10.92
C ILE A 7 -28.79 -14.11 -10.93
N ALA A 8 -27.92 -13.91 -11.93
CA ALA A 8 -26.48 -14.11 -11.77
C ALA A 8 -25.88 -12.82 -11.16
N LEU A 9 -26.63 -12.25 -10.21
CA LEU A 9 -26.28 -11.11 -9.41
C LEU A 9 -25.13 -11.58 -8.52
N LEU A 10 -23.92 -11.32 -9.02
CA LEU A 10 -22.95 -10.60 -8.23
C LEU A 10 -22.61 -11.26 -6.89
N ILE A 11 -22.55 -12.59 -6.87
CA ILE A 11 -21.65 -13.31 -5.97
C ILE A 11 -20.32 -13.39 -6.72
N LEU A 12 -19.79 -12.22 -7.07
CA LEU A 12 -18.35 -12.07 -7.22
C LEU A 12 -17.88 -12.09 -5.78
N THR A 13 -17.57 -13.28 -5.26
CA THR A 13 -16.71 -13.43 -4.10
C THR A 13 -15.40 -12.77 -4.50
N ILE A 14 -15.32 -11.46 -4.29
CA ILE A 14 -14.07 -10.74 -4.23
C ILE A 14 -13.43 -11.29 -2.97
N SER A 15 -12.68 -12.38 -3.14
CA SER A 15 -11.72 -12.82 -2.14
C SER A 15 -10.72 -11.68 -2.07
N PHE A 16 -10.93 -10.73 -1.15
CA PHE A 16 -9.93 -9.72 -0.84
C PHE A 16 -8.78 -10.42 -0.13
N SER A 17 -7.90 -11.07 -0.91
CA SER A 17 -6.58 -11.50 -0.46
C SER A 17 -5.66 -10.29 -0.49
N SER A 18 -5.94 -9.32 0.37
CA SER A 18 -5.04 -8.20 0.63
C SER A 18 -4.39 -8.40 1.99
N CYS A 19 -3.06 -8.36 1.99
CA CYS A 19 -2.13 -8.80 3.03
C CYS A 19 -2.03 -10.34 3.16
N ASP A 20 -1.36 -11.02 2.22
CA ASP A 20 -0.63 -12.26 2.54
C ASP A 20 0.86 -11.95 2.40
N ASN A 21 1.44 -11.39 3.47
CA ASN A 21 2.87 -11.12 3.57
C ASN A 21 3.60 -12.20 4.39
N ASP A 22 2.90 -13.28 4.73
CA ASP A 22 3.36 -14.38 5.58
C ASP A 22 4.10 -15.47 4.79
N ASN A 23 3.95 -15.50 3.45
CA ASN A 23 4.59 -16.49 2.60
C ASN A 23 5.73 -15.88 1.75
N PRO A 24 7.01 -16.16 2.08
CA PRO A 24 8.16 -15.66 1.32
C PRO A 24 8.26 -16.25 -0.10
N THR A 25 7.42 -17.22 -0.46
CA THR A 25 7.36 -17.85 -1.78
C THR A 25 6.17 -17.42 -2.64
N THR A 26 5.21 -16.69 -2.06
CA THR A 26 4.17 -15.99 -2.82
C THR A 26 4.17 -14.52 -2.41
N PRO A 27 5.25 -13.76 -2.65
CA PRO A 27 5.08 -12.32 -2.71
C PRO A 27 3.94 -12.08 -3.70
N ASN A 28 3.13 -11.06 -3.48
CA ASN A 28 2.29 -10.49 -4.52
C ASN A 28 3.25 -9.90 -5.58
N LEU A 29 4.06 -10.74 -6.22
CA LEU A 29 5.25 -10.38 -6.97
C LEU A 29 4.83 -9.88 -8.34
N ASP A 30 3.65 -10.26 -8.81
CA ASP A 30 3.17 -9.99 -10.16
C ASP A 30 1.85 -9.21 -10.19
N ASP A 31 0.98 -9.32 -9.17
CA ASP A 31 -0.34 -8.68 -9.18
C ASP A 31 -0.60 -7.84 -7.93
N CYS A 32 -1.11 -6.64 -8.18
CA CYS A 32 -1.59 -5.72 -7.16
C CYS A 32 -3.04 -6.10 -6.86
N ASN A 33 -3.28 -6.81 -5.75
CA ASN A 33 -4.63 -7.31 -5.42
C ASN A 33 -5.58 -6.17 -5.05
N TYR A 34 -5.05 -5.03 -4.58
CA TYR A 34 -5.80 -3.83 -4.29
C TYR A 34 -4.96 -2.57 -4.59
N ALA A 35 -5.41 -1.74 -5.51
CA ALA A 35 -4.79 -0.44 -5.80
C ALA A 35 -5.11 0.54 -4.66
N GLY A 36 -4.10 0.84 -3.84
CA GLY A 36 -4.16 1.71 -2.69
C GLY A 36 -3.37 1.17 -1.51
N PHE A 37 -3.89 1.39 -0.32
CA PHE A 37 -3.35 0.91 0.95
C PHE A 37 -4.25 -0.17 1.54
N THR A 38 -3.63 -1.25 2.00
CA THR A 38 -4.29 -2.26 2.80
C THR A 38 -3.53 -2.46 4.11
N PHE A 39 -4.28 -2.62 5.19
CA PHE A 39 -3.73 -2.72 6.53
C PHE A 39 -4.54 -3.69 7.34
N TYR A 40 -3.85 -4.63 7.99
CA TYR A 40 -4.42 -5.60 8.89
C TYR A 40 -3.81 -5.42 10.28
N ASP A 41 -4.65 -4.97 11.22
CA ASP A 41 -4.32 -4.93 12.64
C ASP A 41 -4.68 -6.28 13.27
N ASN A 42 -3.67 -7.07 13.63
CA ASN A 42 -3.89 -8.40 14.18
C ASN A 42 -4.43 -8.38 15.62
N THR A 43 -4.37 -7.24 16.30
CA THR A 43 -4.89 -7.08 17.67
C THR A 43 -6.40 -6.89 17.68
N ASN A 44 -6.94 -6.22 16.65
CA ASN A 44 -8.36 -5.90 16.51
C ASN A 44 -9.04 -6.64 15.35
N THR A 45 -8.31 -7.50 14.61
CA THR A 45 -8.78 -8.22 13.41
C THR A 45 -9.45 -7.31 12.38
N THR A 46 -9.04 -6.04 12.35
CA THR A 46 -9.67 -5.01 11.53
C THR A 46 -8.83 -4.79 10.28
N GLN A 47 -9.47 -4.88 9.11
CA GLN A 47 -8.86 -4.52 7.84
C GLN A 47 -9.23 -3.08 7.49
N THR A 48 -8.22 -2.25 7.26
CA THR A 48 -8.39 -0.91 6.69
C THR A 48 -7.97 -0.96 5.22
N LEU A 49 -8.83 -0.41 4.36
CA LEU A 49 -8.59 -0.29 2.93
C LEU A 49 -8.76 1.19 2.55
N ILE A 50 -7.76 1.78 1.90
CA ILE A 50 -7.84 3.15 1.37
C ILE A 50 -7.50 3.07 -0.12
N PRO A 51 -8.42 3.42 -1.03
CA PRO A 51 -8.17 3.29 -2.45
C PRO A 51 -7.07 4.27 -2.90
N GLU A 52 -6.35 3.90 -3.96
CA GLU A 52 -5.33 4.77 -4.55
C GLU A 52 -5.87 6.17 -4.89
N SER A 53 -7.13 6.28 -5.32
CA SER A 53 -7.76 7.58 -5.63
C SER A 53 -7.92 8.52 -4.43
N ASP A 54 -7.82 7.99 -3.22
CA ASP A 54 -7.88 8.76 -1.96
C ASP A 54 -6.49 9.08 -1.41
N LEU A 55 -5.43 8.56 -2.06
CA LEU A 55 -4.03 8.77 -1.71
C LEU A 55 -3.39 9.76 -2.68
N THR A 56 -2.28 10.35 -2.24
CA THR A 56 -1.32 11.07 -3.09
C THR A 56 0.06 10.53 -2.80
N THR A 57 0.83 10.25 -3.85
CA THR A 57 2.19 9.74 -3.80
C THR A 57 3.18 10.77 -4.33
N ASP A 58 3.93 11.38 -3.43
CA ASP A 58 5.03 12.31 -3.72
C ASP A 58 6.36 11.55 -3.79
N TYR A 59 7.00 11.55 -4.96
CA TYR A 59 8.34 11.01 -5.15
C TYR A 59 9.37 12.14 -5.13
N PHE A 60 10.29 12.09 -4.19
CA PHE A 60 11.41 13.02 -4.09
C PHE A 60 12.66 12.33 -4.60
N ASN A 61 13.12 12.66 -5.81
CA ASN A 61 14.37 12.10 -6.34
C ASN A 61 15.60 12.71 -5.66
N THR A 62 15.47 13.94 -5.15
CA THR A 62 16.52 14.58 -4.34
C THR A 62 15.94 15.22 -3.09
N SER A 63 16.29 14.67 -1.92
CA SER A 63 16.03 15.27 -0.60
C SER A 63 17.33 15.37 0.21
N SER A 64 17.27 15.99 1.39
CA SER A 64 18.40 15.99 2.33
C SER A 64 18.78 14.60 2.84
N ASN A 65 17.89 13.63 2.71
CA ASN A 65 18.10 12.25 3.17
C ASN A 65 18.35 11.26 2.01
N GLY A 66 18.37 11.75 0.75
CA GLY A 66 18.40 10.91 -0.46
C GLY A 66 17.02 10.71 -1.07
N PRO A 67 16.89 9.88 -2.12
CA PRO A 67 15.59 9.60 -2.72
C PRO A 67 14.59 9.04 -1.69
N GLU A 68 13.39 9.60 -1.62
CA GLU A 68 12.34 9.16 -0.69
C GLU A 68 10.95 9.31 -1.31
N VAL A 69 9.99 8.57 -0.76
CA VAL A 69 8.58 8.69 -1.13
C VAL A 69 7.77 9.05 0.10
N GLU A 70 6.77 9.91 -0.09
CA GLU A 70 5.71 10.16 0.86
C GLU A 70 4.36 9.78 0.23
N ILE A 71 3.59 8.93 0.92
CA ILE A 71 2.24 8.54 0.51
C ILE A 71 1.27 9.00 1.60
N TYR A 72 0.29 9.82 1.27
CA TYR A 72 -0.64 10.36 2.27
C TYR A 72 -2.08 10.37 1.77
N LYS A 73 -3.02 10.38 2.71
CA LYS A 73 -4.43 10.54 2.36
C LYS A 73 -4.70 11.97 1.95
N THR A 74 -5.15 12.19 0.72
CA THR A 74 -5.33 13.52 0.12
C THR A 74 -6.22 14.45 0.96
N THR A 75 -7.24 13.88 1.60
CA THR A 75 -8.21 14.62 2.43
C THR A 75 -7.81 14.77 3.89
N ASP A 76 -6.79 14.04 4.36
CA ASP A 76 -6.35 14.04 5.76
C ASP A 76 -4.85 13.70 5.91
N PRO A 77 -3.95 14.49 5.30
CA PRO A 77 -2.52 14.18 5.26
C PRO A 77 -1.86 14.25 6.64
N GLY A 78 -2.49 14.88 7.64
CA GLY A 78 -1.96 14.98 9.00
C GLY A 78 -2.09 13.70 9.83
N ASN A 79 -3.12 12.88 9.55
CA ASN A 79 -3.43 11.68 10.34
C ASN A 79 -3.16 10.37 9.61
N PHE A 80 -2.99 10.41 8.28
CA PHE A 80 -2.65 9.24 7.49
C PHE A 80 -1.54 9.57 6.48
N TRP A 81 -0.36 9.00 6.70
CA TRP A 81 0.81 9.16 5.84
C TRP A 81 1.81 8.02 6.02
N PHE A 82 2.66 7.82 5.04
CA PHE A 82 3.77 6.87 5.04
C PHE A 82 4.98 7.50 4.37
N VAL A 83 6.17 7.29 4.95
CA VAL A 83 7.44 7.77 4.39
C VAL A 83 8.50 6.67 4.46
N THR A 84 9.26 6.54 3.38
CA THR A 84 10.40 5.61 3.29
C THR A 84 11.44 6.05 2.25
N GLN A 85 12.69 5.61 2.45
CA GLN A 85 13.79 5.72 1.48
C GLN A 85 14.07 4.39 0.77
N VAL A 86 13.30 3.35 1.08
CA VAL A 86 13.46 2.02 0.49
C VAL A 86 12.81 2.03 -0.90
N LEU A 87 13.54 2.54 -1.90
CA LEU A 87 13.04 2.75 -3.27
C LEU A 87 13.69 1.86 -4.32
N ASN A 88 14.66 1.02 -3.92
CA ASN A 88 15.27 0.07 -4.84
C ASN A 88 14.45 -1.22 -4.89
N LEU A 89 14.28 -1.80 -6.07
CA LEU A 89 13.60 -3.09 -6.23
C LEU A 89 14.23 -4.17 -5.34
N ASN A 90 13.40 -4.86 -4.56
CA ASN A 90 13.76 -5.84 -3.52
C ASN A 90 14.60 -5.26 -2.36
N GLY A 91 14.75 -3.95 -2.29
CA GLY A 91 15.38 -3.26 -1.18
C GLY A 91 14.55 -3.45 0.09
N THR A 92 15.24 -3.58 1.21
CA THR A 92 14.62 -3.63 2.53
C THR A 92 15.18 -2.53 3.42
N GLY A 93 14.39 -2.10 4.40
CA GLY A 93 14.80 -1.07 5.35
C GLY A 93 13.66 -0.71 6.26
N THR A 94 13.62 0.55 6.68
CA THR A 94 12.62 1.07 7.63
C THR A 94 11.90 2.26 7.05
N GLY A 95 10.68 2.50 7.54
CA GLY A 95 9.92 3.70 7.30
C GLY A 95 9.09 4.10 8.51
N GLN A 96 8.26 5.11 8.33
CA GLN A 96 7.28 5.52 9.32
C GLN A 96 5.90 5.55 8.67
N LEU A 97 4.91 4.99 9.37
CA LEU A 97 3.51 4.93 8.95
C LEU A 97 2.67 5.57 10.03
N SER A 98 1.81 6.53 9.68
CA SER A 98 0.77 7.07 10.54
C SER A 98 -0.59 6.53 10.13
N VAL A 99 -1.31 5.94 11.08
CA VAL A 99 -2.70 5.50 10.89
C VAL A 99 -3.53 6.13 11.99
N ASN A 100 -4.50 6.98 11.61
CA ASN A 100 -5.35 7.73 12.53
C ASN A 100 -4.52 8.53 13.57
N GLY A 101 -3.38 9.08 13.16
CA GLY A 101 -2.45 9.84 14.00
C GLY A 101 -1.52 9.01 14.88
N THR A 102 -1.67 7.68 14.94
CA THR A 102 -0.70 6.80 15.62
C THR A 102 0.47 6.51 14.70
N ILE A 103 1.69 6.81 15.13
CA ILE A 103 2.91 6.61 14.34
C ILE A 103 3.55 5.26 14.69
N TYR A 104 3.78 4.45 13.67
CA TYR A 104 4.45 3.16 13.71
C TYR A 104 5.80 3.26 13.02
N ASN A 105 6.85 2.76 13.68
CA ASN A 105 8.10 2.44 13.00
C ASN A 105 7.93 1.07 12.35
N VAL A 106 8.13 1.00 11.04
CA VAL A 106 7.81 -0.19 10.24
C VAL A 106 9.02 -0.69 9.48
N ASN A 107 9.07 -1.99 9.25
CA ASN A 107 9.96 -2.59 8.26
C ASN A 107 9.31 -2.48 6.89
N VAL A 108 10.10 -2.15 5.87
CA VAL A 108 9.63 -1.92 4.51
C VAL A 108 10.42 -2.80 3.55
N THR A 109 9.73 -3.45 2.62
CA THR A 109 10.32 -4.09 1.44
C THR A 109 9.70 -3.47 0.19
N CYS A 110 10.55 -3.00 -0.74
CA CYS A 110 10.10 -2.44 -2.01
C CYS A 110 9.97 -3.54 -3.05
N GLN A 111 8.73 -3.85 -3.46
CA GLN A 111 8.43 -4.90 -4.45
C GLN A 111 8.30 -4.36 -5.89
N ARG A 112 8.00 -3.07 -6.04
CA ARG A 112 8.02 -2.33 -7.31
C ARG A 112 8.57 -0.93 -7.09
N ALA A 113 9.47 -0.53 -8.00
CA ALA A 113 10.33 0.64 -7.86
C ALA A 113 10.15 1.60 -9.05
N GLY A 114 8.94 2.14 -9.22
CA GLY A 114 8.70 3.27 -10.12
C GLY A 114 9.54 4.48 -9.74
N THR A 115 9.85 5.30 -10.74
CA THR A 115 10.73 6.48 -10.63
C THR A 115 10.19 7.69 -11.39
N ALA A 116 9.02 7.59 -12.03
CA ALA A 116 8.39 8.69 -12.74
C ALA A 116 6.88 8.73 -12.49
N VAL A 117 6.26 9.90 -12.68
CA VAL A 117 4.81 10.08 -12.57
C VAL A 117 4.06 9.06 -13.42
N GLY A 118 3.09 8.39 -12.83
CA GLY A 118 2.30 7.31 -13.42
C GLY A 118 2.93 5.93 -13.34
N GLU A 119 4.18 5.80 -12.84
CA GLU A 119 4.79 4.50 -12.56
C GLU A 119 4.36 3.96 -11.19
N GLU A 120 4.28 2.64 -11.08
CA GLU A 120 3.84 1.95 -9.87
C GLU A 120 4.95 1.86 -8.82
N LEU A 121 4.59 2.12 -7.56
CA LEU A 121 5.35 1.75 -6.38
C LEU A 121 4.56 0.72 -5.58
N ARG A 122 5.28 -0.30 -5.08
CA ARG A 122 4.70 -1.35 -4.25
C ARG A 122 5.57 -1.61 -3.04
N PHE A 123 4.96 -1.58 -1.86
CA PHE A 123 5.64 -1.76 -0.59
C PHE A 123 4.93 -2.79 0.27
N ASP A 124 5.68 -3.78 0.73
CA ASP A 124 5.31 -4.59 1.88
C ASP A 124 5.75 -3.90 3.15
N ILE A 125 4.86 -3.86 4.13
CA ILE A 125 5.10 -3.19 5.39
C ILE A 125 4.74 -4.14 6.53
N THR A 126 5.67 -4.30 7.48
CA THR A 126 5.42 -5.08 8.70
C THR A 126 5.87 -4.32 9.93
N ALA A 127 5.17 -4.54 11.04
CA ALA A 127 5.62 -4.18 12.38
C ALA A 127 5.05 -5.17 13.40
N SER A 128 5.43 -5.02 14.67
CA SER A 128 4.86 -5.86 15.72
C SER A 128 3.35 -5.65 15.79
N GLY A 129 2.58 -6.69 15.43
CA GLY A 129 1.12 -6.62 15.45
C GLY A 129 0.46 -6.11 14.16
N LEU A 130 1.24 -5.84 13.10
CA LEU A 130 0.79 -5.06 11.95
C LEU A 130 1.36 -5.62 10.65
N GLU A 131 0.48 -5.77 9.67
CA GLU A 131 0.84 -6.03 8.28
C GLU A 131 0.10 -5.06 7.37
N ALA A 132 0.81 -4.47 6.42
CA ALA A 132 0.25 -3.56 5.45
C ALA A 132 0.93 -3.69 4.09
N GLU A 133 0.22 -3.28 3.05
CA GLU A 133 0.72 -3.23 1.68
C GLU A 133 0.28 -1.91 1.04
N TYR A 134 1.19 -1.28 0.30
CA TYR A 134 0.86 -0.24 -0.67
C TYR A 134 1.04 -0.77 -2.08
N CYS A 135 0.09 -0.45 -2.93
CA CYS A 135 0.22 -0.50 -4.38
C CYS A 135 -0.36 0.81 -4.93
N VAL A 136 0.52 1.73 -5.31
CA VAL A 136 0.14 3.10 -5.70
C VAL A 136 0.91 3.50 -6.96
N VAL A 137 0.48 4.58 -7.60
CA VAL A 137 1.25 5.22 -8.68
C VAL A 137 1.82 6.54 -8.19
N ILE A 138 2.94 6.96 -8.77
CA ILE A 138 3.53 8.26 -8.46
C ILE A 138 2.64 9.36 -9.07
N ASP A 139 2.13 10.26 -8.23
CA ASP A 139 1.30 11.38 -8.68
C ASP A 139 2.14 12.62 -8.99
N LEU A 140 3.21 12.80 -8.20
CA LEU A 140 4.02 14.00 -8.18
C LEU A 140 5.51 13.61 -8.07
N PHE A 141 6.36 14.37 -8.76
CA PHE A 141 7.81 14.14 -8.81
C PHE A 141 8.55 15.45 -8.52
N HIS A 142 9.50 15.38 -7.59
CA HIS A 142 10.32 16.51 -7.12
C HIS A 142 11.82 16.24 -7.27
#